data_AF-A0A4Q1CRR8-F1
#
_entry.id   AF-A0A4Q1CRR8-F1
#
_cell.length_a   1.000
_cell.length_b   1.000
_cell.length_c   1.000
_cell.angle_alpha   90.00
_cell.angle_beta   90.00
_cell.angle_gamma   90.00
#
_symmetry.space_group_name_H-M   'P 1'
#
loop_
_entity.id
_entity.type
_entity.pdbx_description
1 polymer ?
#
loop_
_entity_poly.entity_id
_entity_poly.type
_entity_poly.pdbx_seq_one_letter_code
_entity_poly.pdbx_strand_id
1 'polypeptide(L)' 'PTALPTGVAGWLRVFAAPLLDDLPVEARATVREAAAALLADLPRNAAGQPLADYVRLRVLARRR' A
#
# COMPACT_ATOMS: atom_id res chain seq x y z
N PRO A 1 6.24 6.44 -9.64
CA PRO A 1 5.52 6.66 -8.36
C PRO A 1 4.01 6.85 -8.61
N THR A 2 3.16 6.17 -7.86
CA THR A 2 1.69 6.26 -7.97
C THR A 2 1.14 6.94 -6.73
N ALA A 3 0.40 8.04 -6.88
CA ALA A 3 -0.24 8.70 -5.76
C ALA A 3 -1.24 7.77 -5.06
N LEU A 4 -1.35 7.88 -3.74
CA LEU A 4 -2.33 7.19 -2.92
C LEU A 4 -3.38 8.22 -2.46
N PRO A 5 -4.52 8.39 -3.16
CA PRO A 5 -5.51 9.42 -2.83
C PRO A 5 -6.16 9.21 -1.46
N THR A 6 -6.26 7.96 -1.02
CA THR A 6 -6.77 7.59 0.32
C THR A 6 -5.66 7.47 1.37
N GLY A 7 -4.44 7.89 1.03
CA GLY A 7 -3.25 7.71 1.86
C GLY A 7 -2.85 6.25 2.08
N VAL A 8 -1.80 6.07 2.89
CA VAL A 8 -1.25 4.75 3.25
C VAL A 8 -2.27 3.90 4.02
N ALA A 9 -3.03 4.51 4.95
CA ALA A 9 -4.04 3.79 5.72
C ALA A 9 -5.13 3.18 4.82
N GLY A 10 -5.63 3.94 3.83
CA GLY A 10 -6.59 3.43 2.87
C GLY A 10 -6.00 2.32 1.99
N TRP A 11 -4.73 2.42 1.62
CA TRP A 11 -4.01 1.38 0.87
C TRP A 11 -3.87 0.09 1.68
N LEU A 12 -3.39 0.18 2.94
CA LEU A 12 -3.24 -0.97 3.85
C LEU A 12 -4.56 -1.67 4.10
N ARG A 13 -5.66 -0.91 4.27
CA ARG A 13 -6.99 -1.48 4.46
C ARG A 13 -7.42 -2.40 3.30
N VAL A 14 -7.05 -2.07 2.08
CA VAL A 14 -7.47 -2.82 0.87
C VAL A 14 -6.47 -3.91 0.50
N PHE A 15 -5.17 -3.59 0.45
CA PHE A 15 -4.17 -4.47 -0.13
C PHE A 15 -3.40 -5.30 0.91
N ALA A 16 -3.34 -4.88 2.17
CA ALA A 16 -2.64 -5.64 3.20
C ALA A 16 -3.52 -6.69 3.88
N ALA A 17 -4.82 -6.79 3.58
CA ALA A 17 -5.72 -7.74 4.21
C ALA A 17 -5.19 -9.20 4.17
N PRO A 18 -4.70 -9.73 3.03
CA PRO A 18 -4.15 -11.09 2.98
C PRO A 18 -2.90 -11.30 3.85
N LEU A 19 -2.13 -10.24 4.12
CA LEU A 19 -0.95 -10.30 4.99
C LEU A 19 -1.30 -10.37 6.48
N LEU A 20 -2.57 -10.07 6.82
CA LEU A 20 -3.05 -9.94 8.19
C LEU A 20 -4.08 -11.02 8.54
N ASP A 21 -4.41 -11.92 7.61
CA ASP A 21 -5.53 -12.85 7.77
C ASP A 21 -5.30 -13.91 8.85
N ASP A 22 -4.04 -14.23 9.15
CA ASP A 22 -3.69 -15.16 10.24
C ASP A 22 -3.65 -14.49 11.63
N LEU A 23 -3.83 -13.16 11.70
CA LEU A 23 -3.84 -12.44 12.97
C LEU A 23 -5.26 -12.38 13.57
N PRO A 24 -5.37 -12.40 14.91
CA PRO A 24 -6.59 -12.03 15.62
C PRO A 24 -7.11 -10.68 15.12
N VAL A 25 -8.43 -10.51 15.04
CA VAL A 25 -9.09 -9.33 14.46
C VAL A 25 -8.60 -8.04 15.12
N GLU A 26 -8.40 -8.09 16.43
CA GLU A 26 -7.92 -6.99 17.27
C GLU A 26 -6.49 -6.59 16.90
N ALA A 27 -5.62 -7.57 16.61
CA ALA A 27 -4.24 -7.34 16.22
C ALA A 27 -4.11 -6.74 14.81
N ARG A 28 -5.07 -7.03 13.91
CA ARG A 28 -5.05 -6.48 12.53
C ARG A 28 -5.13 -4.95 12.53
N ALA A 29 -5.90 -4.36 13.45
CA ALA A 29 -5.97 -2.90 13.59
C ALA A 29 -4.62 -2.33 14.05
N THR A 30 -4.05 -2.88 15.13
CA THR A 30 -2.75 -2.46 15.67
C THR A 30 -1.63 -2.54 14.64
N VAL A 31 -1.55 -3.64 13.88
CA VAL A 31 -0.51 -3.80 12.85
C VAL A 31 -0.67 -2.79 11.71
N ARG A 32 -1.89 -2.50 11.28
CA ARG A 32 -2.13 -1.47 10.23
C ARG A 32 -1.75 -0.08 10.71
N GLU A 33 -2.06 0.28 11.95
CA GLU A 33 -1.69 1.58 12.52
C GLU A 33 -0.17 1.71 12.66
N ALA A 34 0.50 0.67 13.18
CA ALA A 34 1.95 0.63 13.26
C ALA A 34 2.61 0.75 11.88
N ALA A 35 2.12 0.00 10.88
CA ALA A 35 2.60 0.09 9.52
C ALA A 35 2.37 1.48 8.90
N ALA A 36 1.22 2.12 9.15
CA ALA A 36 0.96 3.47 8.69
C ALA A 36 1.93 4.49 9.32
N ALA A 37 2.25 4.33 10.61
CA ALA A 37 3.24 5.16 11.30
C ALA A 37 4.66 4.98 10.74
N LEU A 38 5.08 3.73 10.50
CA LEU A 38 6.37 3.42 9.88
C LEU A 38 6.52 4.00 8.47
N LEU A 39 5.41 4.20 7.76
CA LEU A 39 5.36 4.70 6.39
C LEU A 39 5.00 6.20 6.30
N ALA A 40 5.01 6.94 7.42
CA ALA A 40 4.60 8.34 7.46
C ALA A 40 5.44 9.25 6.56
N ASP A 41 6.73 8.91 6.42
CA ASP A 41 7.76 9.66 5.68
C ASP A 41 7.90 9.22 4.22
N LEU A 42 6.94 8.45 3.68
CA LEU A 42 6.92 8.14 2.26
C LEU A 42 6.96 9.43 1.42
N PRO A 43 7.67 9.42 0.27
CA PRO A 43 7.69 10.56 -0.64
C PRO A 43 6.29 11.03 -1.01
N ARG A 44 6.10 12.34 -1.11
CA ARG A 44 4.81 12.96 -1.43
C ARG A 44 4.87 13.69 -2.76
N ASN A 45 3.76 13.73 -3.49
CA ASN A 45 3.64 14.55 -4.69
C ASN A 45 3.40 16.03 -4.34
N ALA A 46 3.30 16.89 -5.36
CA ALA A 46 3.04 18.32 -5.18
C ALA A 46 1.70 18.64 -4.47
N ALA A 47 0.76 17.70 -4.46
CA ALA A 47 -0.51 17.81 -3.74
C ALA A 47 -0.45 17.23 -2.30
N GLY A 48 0.74 16.84 -1.82
CA GLY A 48 0.94 16.28 -0.49
C GLY A 48 0.52 14.81 -0.33
N GLN A 49 0.12 14.14 -1.41
CA GLN A 49 -0.32 12.74 -1.37
C GLN A 49 0.89 11.81 -1.32
N PRO A 50 0.91 10.79 -0.44
CA PRO A 50 1.99 9.83 -0.40
C PRO A 50 2.04 9.01 -1.70
N LEU A 51 3.24 8.63 -2.10
CA LEU A 51 3.52 7.94 -3.35
C LEU A 51 3.91 6.48 -3.07
N ALA A 52 3.19 5.55 -3.70
CA ALA A 52 3.60 4.15 -3.79
C ALA A 52 4.68 3.98 -4.88
N ASP A 53 5.63 3.08 -4.59
CA ASP A 53 6.83 2.75 -5.37
C ASP A 53 6.64 1.49 -6.24
N TYR A 54 5.41 1.25 -6.70
CA TYR A 54 5.07 0.09 -7.53
C TYR A 54 6.02 -0.11 -8.74
N VAL A 55 6.53 -1.34 -8.88
CA VAL A 55 7.19 -1.83 -10.09
C VAL A 55 6.15 -2.56 -10.96
N ARG A 56 6.08 -2.24 -12.26
CA ARG A 56 5.12 -2.84 -13.21
C ARG A 56 5.86 -3.56 -14.32
N LEU A 57 5.51 -4.81 -14.55
CA LEU A 57 5.96 -5.56 -15.72
C LEU A 57 4.94 -5.40 -16.86
N ARG A 58 5.43 -5.12 -18.07
CA ARG A 58 4.63 -5.11 -19.30
C ARG A 58 5.18 -6.16 -20.26
N VAL A 59 4.32 -7.05 -20.70
CA VAL A 59 4.68 -8.16 -21.60
C VAL A 59 3.92 -8.04 -22.92
N LEU A 60 4.53 -8.51 -24.01
CA LEU A 60 3.89 -8.67 -25.32
C LEU A 60 4.16 -10.09 -25.82
N ALA A 61 3.09 -10.86 -26.02
CA ALA A 61 3.17 -12.21 -26.60
C ALA A 61 2.73 -12.19 -28.06
N ARG A 62 3.38 -12.99 -28.91
CA ARG A 62 2.97 -13.23 -30.31
C ARG A 62 2.96 -14.73 -30.59
N ARG A 63 1.96 -15.20 -31.34
CA ARG A 63 1.90 -16.56 -31.86
C ARG A 63 2.97 -16.71 -32.95
N ARG A 64 3.71 -17.82 -32.95
CA ARG A 64 4.58 -18.20 -34.07
C ARG A 64 3.74 -18.72 -35.23
#